data_AF-A0A1B6H795-F1
#
_entry.id   AF-A0A1B6H795-F1
#
_cell.length_a   1.000
_cell.length_b   1.000
_cell.length_c   1.000
_cell.angle_alpha   90.00
_cell.angle_beta   90.00
_cell.angle_gamma   90.00
#
_symmetry.space_group_name_H-M   'P 1'
#
loop_
_entity.id
_entity.type
_entity.pdbx_description
1 polymer ?
#
loop_
_entity_poly.entity_id
_entity_poly.type
_entity_poly.pdbx_seq_one_letter_code
_entity_poly.pdbx_strand_id
1 'polypeptide(L)'
;MSLIMKTMPDSAKRRATFNVEAAFSNEAAFYSRVLPTLVQYADLKFAPCLQARTDLILLRHLGQDGYVLVDRKEGLDLQHCELVLRELAKYHAVSLALKHTEPAKFNQIKSEIREVFVTGENVIINKSYDVCIDM
;
A
#
# COMPACT_ATOMS: atom_id res chain seq x y z
N MET A 1 17.17 9.56 14.98
CA MET A 1 16.20 8.78 14.19
C MET A 1 14.89 9.55 14.16
N SER A 2 14.45 10.01 12.98
CA SER A 2 13.15 10.65 12.79
C SER A 2 12.09 9.67 12.28
N LEU A 3 10.85 9.85 12.72
CA LEU A 3 9.71 9.01 12.38
C LEU A 3 8.58 9.84 11.78
N ILE A 4 7.82 9.22 10.88
CA ILE A 4 6.55 9.73 10.37
C ILE A 4 5.44 8.96 11.07
N MET A 5 4.54 9.71 11.69
CA MET A 5 3.32 9.17 12.28
C MET A 5 2.15 9.40 11.33
N LYS A 6 1.56 8.31 10.84
CA LYS A 6 0.36 8.35 10.00
C LYS A 6 -0.84 7.94 10.83
N THR A 7 -1.85 8.80 10.87
CA THR A 7 -3.12 8.59 11.56
C THR A 7 -4.28 8.86 10.60
N MET A 8 -5.47 8.40 10.96
CA MET A 8 -6.68 8.74 10.21
C MET A 8 -7.00 10.24 10.32
N PRO A 9 -7.56 10.87 9.28
CA PRO A 9 -8.03 12.25 9.36
C PRO A 9 -9.14 12.42 10.40
N ASP A 10 -9.16 13.54 11.12
CA ASP A 10 -10.19 13.84 12.13
C ASP A 10 -11.59 14.01 11.54
N SER A 11 -11.67 14.47 10.28
CA SER A 11 -12.93 14.70 9.58
C SER A 11 -13.62 13.39 9.22
N ALA A 12 -14.75 13.10 9.88
CA ALA A 12 -15.60 11.94 9.58
C ALA A 12 -16.07 11.93 8.12
N LYS A 13 -16.39 13.10 7.55
CA LYS A 13 -16.75 13.23 6.13
C LYS A 13 -15.64 12.74 5.21
N ARG A 14 -14.38 13.16 5.45
CA ARG A 14 -13.23 12.68 4.68
C ARG A 14 -13.02 11.18 4.85
N ARG A 15 -13.17 10.65 6.07
CA ARG A 15 -13.04 9.21 6.32
C ARG A 15 -14.04 8.41 5.49
N ALA A 16 -15.30 8.84 5.44
CA ALA A 16 -16.36 8.20 4.66
C ALA A 16 -16.14 8.34 3.14
N THR A 17 -15.87 9.56 2.65
CA THR A 17 -15.68 9.81 1.21
C THR A 17 -14.54 8.99 0.61
N PHE A 18 -13.43 8.86 1.33
CA PHE A 18 -12.24 8.17 0.82
C PHE A 18 -12.11 6.72 1.28
N ASN A 19 -13.15 6.16 1.93
CA ASN A 19 -13.10 4.83 2.54
C ASN A 19 -11.80 4.61 3.36
N VAL A 20 -11.43 5.64 4.14
CA VAL A 20 -10.12 5.71 4.80
C VAL A 20 -9.93 4.57 5.78
N GLU A 21 -11.00 4.10 6.42
CA GLU A 21 -10.91 2.97 7.33
C GLU A 21 -10.44 1.70 6.62
N ALA A 22 -10.98 1.38 5.44
CA ALA A 22 -10.51 0.25 4.64
C ALA A 22 -9.06 0.46 4.16
N ALA A 23 -8.75 1.64 3.62
CA ALA A 23 -7.40 1.96 3.15
C ALA A 23 -6.35 1.86 4.27
N PHE A 24 -6.64 2.42 5.44
CA PHE A 24 -5.73 2.43 6.59
C PHE A 24 -5.61 1.02 7.20
N SER A 25 -6.72 0.28 7.31
CA SER A 25 -6.70 -1.12 7.75
C SER A 25 -5.86 -1.99 6.83
N ASN A 26 -5.95 -1.80 5.51
CA ASN A 26 -5.13 -2.52 4.53
C ASN A 26 -3.66 -2.18 4.65
N GLU A 27 -3.32 -0.90 4.83
CA GLU A 27 -1.93 -0.48 5.04
C GLU A 27 -1.36 -1.08 6.33
N ALA A 28 -2.15 -1.10 7.41
CA ALA A 28 -1.74 -1.75 8.66
C ALA A 28 -1.55 -3.27 8.48
N ALA A 29 -2.46 -3.95 7.80
CA ALA A 29 -2.36 -5.37 7.46
C ALA A 29 -1.16 -5.64 6.54
N PHE A 30 -0.85 -4.72 5.62
CA PHE A 30 0.30 -4.84 4.73
C PHE A 30 1.60 -4.93 5.53
N TYR A 31 1.86 -3.96 6.41
CA TYR A 31 3.10 -3.94 7.19
C TYR A 31 3.18 -5.03 8.28
N SER A 32 2.04 -5.43 8.87
CA SER A 32 2.03 -6.41 9.96
C SER A 32 1.95 -7.87 9.49
N ARG A 33 1.44 -8.14 8.29
CA ARG A 33 1.11 -9.51 7.84
C ARG A 33 1.60 -9.81 6.43
N VAL A 34 1.22 -8.98 5.45
CA VAL A 34 1.56 -9.22 4.03
C VAL A 34 3.06 -9.16 3.83
N LEU A 35 3.68 -8.02 4.12
CA LEU A 35 5.09 -7.77 3.87
C LEU A 35 6.00 -8.76 4.63
N PRO A 36 5.83 -9.00 5.95
CA PRO A 36 6.61 -10.02 6.66
C PRO A 36 6.47 -11.42 6.09
N THR A 37 5.35 -11.72 5.43
CA THR A 37 5.18 -13.00 4.73
C THR A 37 5.94 -13.01 3.42
N LEU A 38 5.77 -11.99 2.56
CA LEU A 38 6.37 -11.98 1.23
C LEU A 38 7.90 -11.91 1.27
N VAL A 39 8.49 -11.21 2.24
CA VAL A 39 9.96 -11.11 2.38
C VAL A 39 10.63 -12.45 2.74
N GLN A 40 9.86 -13.47 3.16
CA GLN A 40 10.38 -14.82 3.36
C GLN A 40 10.74 -15.52 2.05
N TYR A 41 10.19 -15.05 0.93
CA TYR A 41 10.33 -15.70 -0.39
C TYR A 41 11.17 -14.87 -1.36
N ALA A 42 11.38 -13.57 -1.11
CA ALA A 42 12.26 -12.72 -1.91
C ALA A 42 12.75 -11.48 -1.15
N ASP A 43 13.87 -10.92 -1.59
CA ASP A 43 14.31 -9.57 -1.20
C ASP A 43 13.43 -8.51 -1.88
N LEU A 44 12.51 -7.94 -1.12
CA LEU A 44 11.60 -6.88 -1.54
C LEU A 44 12.04 -5.55 -0.94
N LYS A 45 11.97 -4.47 -1.72
CA LYS A 45 12.22 -3.12 -1.20
C LYS A 45 10.96 -2.55 -0.56
N PHE A 46 11.11 -2.02 0.66
CA PHE A 46 10.02 -1.39 1.42
C PHE A 46 10.56 -0.31 2.36
N ALA A 47 9.70 0.64 2.74
CA ALA A 47 10.02 1.62 3.76
C ALA A 47 9.97 0.97 5.16
N PRO A 48 10.98 1.16 6.02
CA PRO A 48 10.97 0.58 7.36
C PRO A 48 9.76 1.05 8.18
N CYS A 49 8.95 0.10 8.63
CA CYS A 49 7.82 0.31 9.52
C CYS A 49 8.15 -0.24 10.90
N LEU A 50 8.05 0.60 11.92
CA LEU A 50 8.32 0.20 13.31
C LEU A 50 7.07 -0.41 13.95
N GLN A 51 5.90 0.15 13.64
CA GLN A 51 4.64 -0.30 14.21
C GLN A 51 3.50 0.03 13.25
N ALA A 52 2.60 -0.94 13.06
CA ALA A 52 1.39 -0.78 12.28
C ALA A 52 0.19 -1.34 13.08
N ARG A 53 -0.80 -0.48 13.34
CA ARG A 53 -2.04 -0.77 14.03
C ARG A 53 -3.22 -0.16 13.28
N THR A 54 -4.43 -0.47 13.71
CA THR A 54 -5.68 0.03 13.10
C THR A 54 -5.91 1.53 13.26
N ASP A 55 -5.20 2.18 14.21
CA ASP A 55 -5.31 3.61 14.52
C ASP A 55 -4.04 4.42 14.16
N LEU A 56 -2.92 3.74 13.96
CA LEU A 56 -1.59 4.34 13.91
C LEU A 56 -0.60 3.52 13.08
N ILE A 57 0.16 4.19 12.21
CA ILE A 57 1.31 3.59 11.52
C ILE A 57 2.53 4.49 11.74
N LEU A 58 3.64 3.89 12.20
CA LEU A 58 4.92 4.55 12.46
C LEU A 58 5.96 4.08 11.46
N LEU A 59 6.38 4.99 10.58
CA LEU A 59 7.34 4.76 9.50
C LEU A 59 8.64 5.52 9.77
N ARG A 60 9.78 5.00 9.31
CA ARG A 60 11.03 5.76 9.28
C ARG A 60 10.89 6.95 8.32
N HIS A 61 11.37 8.11 8.74
CA HIS A 61 11.43 9.29 7.86
C HIS A 61 12.57 9.14 6.84
N LEU A 62 12.23 8.72 5.61
CA LEU A 62 13.19 8.50 4.53
C LEU A 62 13.88 9.78 4.05
N GLY A 63 13.31 10.97 4.30
CA GLY A 63 13.99 12.22 3.99
C GLY A 63 15.33 12.40 4.71
N GLN A 64 15.58 11.67 5.81
CA GLN A 64 16.91 11.66 6.46
C GLN A 64 17.97 10.92 5.64
N ASP A 65 17.55 10.05 4.72
CA ASP A 65 18.41 9.26 3.85
C ASP A 65 18.52 9.91 2.45
N GLY A 66 18.02 11.15 2.28
CA GLY A 66 18.10 11.91 1.03
C GLY A 66 16.96 11.67 0.05
N TYR A 67 15.94 10.88 0.41
CA TYR A 67 14.77 10.68 -0.46
C TYR A 67 13.91 11.94 -0.53
N VAL A 68 13.45 12.25 -1.74
CA VAL A 68 12.58 13.41 -2.02
C VAL A 68 11.29 12.94 -2.69
N LEU A 69 10.21 13.70 -2.47
CA LEU A 69 8.96 13.51 -3.22
C LEU A 69 9.09 14.17 -4.58
N VAL A 70 8.87 13.38 -5.64
CA VAL A 70 8.82 13.88 -7.02
C VAL A 70 7.51 14.63 -7.24
N ASP A 71 7.52 15.70 -8.04
CA ASP A 71 6.28 16.35 -8.47
C ASP A 71 5.50 15.40 -9.38
N ARG A 72 4.31 15.00 -8.92
CA ARG A 72 3.41 14.11 -9.66
C ARG A 72 3.00 14.63 -11.04
N LYS A 73 3.11 15.95 -11.29
CA LYS A 73 2.80 16.55 -12.59
C LYS A 73 3.90 16.33 -13.63
N GLU A 74 5.14 16.23 -13.18
CA GLU A 74 6.30 15.97 -14.04
C GLU A 74 6.43 14.47 -14.35
N GLY A 75 5.92 13.62 -13.44
CA GLY A 75 5.97 12.17 -13.59
C GLY A 75 7.34 11.58 -13.24
N LEU A 76 7.53 10.31 -13.59
CA LEU A 76 8.79 9.58 -13.37
C LEU A 76 9.58 9.53 -14.68
N ASP A 77 10.90 9.70 -14.60
CA ASP A 77 11.77 9.41 -15.73
C ASP A 77 11.86 7.90 -16.01
N LEU A 78 12.44 7.54 -17.15
CA LEU A 78 12.54 6.14 -17.59
C LEU A 78 13.26 5.25 -16.56
N GLN A 79 14.32 5.74 -15.93
CA GLN A 79 15.10 4.95 -14.96
C GLN A 79 14.25 4.65 -13.73
N HIS A 80 13.53 5.64 -13.20
CA HIS A 80 12.61 5.45 -12.08
C HIS A 80 11.44 4.53 -12.43
N CYS A 81 10.88 4.66 -13.64
CA CYS A 81 9.85 3.75 -14.15
C CYS A 81 10.33 2.30 -14.17
N GLU A 82 11.52 2.05 -14.72
CA GLU A 82 12.12 0.70 -14.75
C GLU A 82 12.32 0.13 -13.34
N LEU A 83 12.77 0.95 -12.39
CA LEU A 83 12.94 0.53 -11.00
C LEU A 83 11.60 0.17 -10.35
N VAL A 84 10.57 1.01 -10.52
CA VAL A 84 9.22 0.76 -9.99
C VAL A 84 8.63 -0.51 -10.59
N LEU A 85 8.66 -0.66 -11.91
CA LEU A 85 8.14 -1.83 -12.59
C LEU A 85 8.85 -3.12 -12.16
N ARG A 86 10.17 -3.07 -11.97
CA ARG A 86 10.96 -4.21 -11.49
C ARG A 86 10.55 -4.64 -10.09
N GLU A 87 10.38 -3.69 -9.17
CA GLU A 87 9.94 -4.03 -7.80
C GLU A 87 8.48 -4.51 -7.79
N LEU A 88 7.57 -3.86 -8.52
CA LEU A 88 6.19 -4.33 -8.65
C LEU A 88 6.12 -5.76 -9.21
N ALA A 89 6.92 -6.08 -10.24
CA ALA A 89 7.00 -7.42 -10.79
C ALA A 89 7.42 -8.46 -9.74
N LYS A 90 8.37 -8.13 -8.86
CA LYS A 90 8.76 -9.02 -7.73
C LYS A 90 7.60 -9.23 -6.76
N TYR A 91 6.93 -8.16 -6.33
CA TYR A 91 5.77 -8.27 -5.43
C TYR A 91 4.67 -9.17 -6.03
N HIS A 92 4.37 -9.00 -7.31
CA HIS A 92 3.40 -9.84 -8.02
C HIS A 92 3.85 -11.30 -8.13
N ALA A 93 5.10 -11.53 -8.55
CA ALA A 93 5.65 -12.88 -8.70
C ALA A 93 5.63 -13.66 -7.37
N VAL A 94 6.05 -13.02 -6.28
CA VAL A 94 6.07 -13.65 -4.95
C VAL A 94 4.66 -13.91 -4.43
N SER A 95 3.74 -12.96 -4.61
CA SER A 95 2.34 -13.16 -4.20
C SER A 95 1.67 -14.29 -4.99
N LEU A 96 1.98 -14.42 -6.28
CA LEU A 96 1.49 -15.51 -7.11
C LEU A 96 2.11 -16.85 -6.72
N ALA A 97 3.41 -16.88 -6.42
CA ALA A 97 4.08 -18.07 -5.92
C ALA A 97 3.44 -18.54 -4.60
N LEU A 98 3.24 -17.63 -3.64
CA LEU A 98 2.59 -17.91 -2.35
C LEU A 98 1.17 -18.49 -2.55
N LYS A 99 0.40 -17.93 -3.49
CA LYS A 99 -0.93 -18.45 -3.84
C LYS A 99 -0.88 -19.89 -4.33
N HIS A 100 0.15 -20.25 -5.09
CA HIS A 100 0.30 -21.58 -5.68
C HIS A 100 0.86 -22.59 -4.66
N THR A 101 1.87 -22.22 -3.89
CA THR A 101 2.58 -23.12 -2.97
C THR A 101 1.87 -23.27 -1.62
N GLU A 102 1.25 -22.20 -1.11
CA GLU A 102 0.60 -22.17 0.21
C GLU A 102 -0.78 -21.48 0.15
N PRO A 103 -1.75 -22.07 -0.59
CA PRO A 103 -3.05 -21.44 -0.84
C PRO A 103 -3.84 -21.11 0.43
N ALA A 104 -3.71 -21.91 1.49
CA ALA A 104 -4.37 -21.64 2.77
C ALA A 104 -3.85 -20.36 3.44
N LYS A 105 -2.53 -20.18 3.50
CA LYS A 105 -1.87 -18.98 4.04
C LYS A 105 -2.20 -17.75 3.18
N PHE A 106 -2.17 -17.91 1.86
CA PHE A 106 -2.60 -16.85 0.94
C PHE A 106 -4.05 -16.42 1.17
N ASN A 107 -4.98 -17.37 1.28
CA ASN A 107 -6.39 -17.07 1.52
C ASN A 107 -6.64 -16.43 2.88
N GLN A 108 -5.90 -16.83 3.91
CA GLN A 108 -5.94 -16.18 5.22
C GLN A 108 -5.54 -14.71 5.11
N ILE A 109 -4.39 -14.40 4.51
CA ILE A 109 -3.92 -13.02 4.34
C ILE A 109 -4.90 -12.22 3.47
N LYS A 110 -5.39 -12.82 2.38
CA LYS A 110 -6.37 -12.19 1.49
C LYS A 110 -7.65 -11.78 2.25
N SER A 111 -8.11 -12.58 3.21
CA SER A 111 -9.32 -12.28 4.00
C SER A 111 -9.17 -11.07 4.94
N GLU A 112 -7.93 -10.66 5.23
CA GLU A 112 -7.63 -9.49 6.07
C GLU A 112 -7.62 -8.17 5.25
N ILE A 113 -7.65 -8.26 3.92
CA ILE A 113 -7.64 -7.10 3.01
C ILE A 113 -9.06 -6.76 2.55
N ARG A 114 -9.43 -5.49 2.66
CA ARG A 114 -10.74 -4.95 2.28
C ARG A 114 -10.68 -4.26 0.92
N GLU A 115 -11.75 -4.33 0.15
CA GLU A 115 -11.86 -3.54 -1.08
C GLU A 115 -12.03 -2.05 -0.72
N VAL A 116 -11.19 -1.19 -1.30
CA VAL A 116 -11.17 0.25 -1.00
C VAL A 116 -11.98 1.03 -2.03
N PHE A 117 -12.00 0.57 -3.28
CA PHE A 117 -12.49 1.33 -4.42
C PHE A 117 -13.86 0.87 -4.91
N VAL A 118 -14.17 -0.42 -4.78
CA VAL A 118 -15.43 -0.98 -5.28
C VAL A 118 -16.33 -1.40 -4.11
N THR A 119 -17.31 -0.57 -3.78
CA THR A 119 -18.30 -0.87 -2.73
C THR A 119 -19.70 -1.01 -3.34
N GLY A 120 -20.16 -2.25 -3.57
CA GLY A 120 -21.53 -2.58 -4.03
C GLY A 120 -21.73 -2.71 -5.55
N GLU A 121 -23.00 -2.90 -5.98
CA GLU A 121 -23.40 -3.07 -7.40
C GLU A 121 -23.23 -1.80 -8.26
N ASN A 122 -22.95 -0.66 -7.63
CA ASN A 122 -22.61 0.57 -8.32
C ASN A 122 -21.11 0.81 -8.20
N VAL A 123 -20.41 0.70 -9.33
CA VAL A 123 -19.02 1.11 -9.52
C VAL A 123 -18.96 2.63 -9.30
N ILE A 124 -18.91 3.07 -8.05
CA ILE A 124 -18.46 4.40 -7.72
C ILE A 124 -16.96 4.25 -7.57
N ILE A 125 -16.23 4.26 -8.71
CA ILE A 125 -14.85 4.72 -8.70
C ILE A 125 -14.90 6.00 -7.89
N ASN A 126 -14.24 5.99 -6.74
CA ASN A 126 -14.27 7.10 -5.82
C ASN A 126 -13.97 8.35 -6.65
N LYS A 127 -14.93 9.30 -6.80
CA LYS A 127 -14.97 10.38 -7.81
C LYS A 127 -13.69 11.24 -7.91
N SER A 128 -12.76 11.03 -7.00
CA SER A 128 -11.42 11.60 -6.97
C SER A 128 -10.41 10.90 -7.90
N TYR A 129 -10.70 9.68 -8.39
CA TYR A 129 -9.81 8.88 -9.23
C TYR A 129 -10.24 8.77 -10.70
N ASP A 130 -11.48 9.15 -11.07
CA ASP A 130 -11.84 9.35 -12.49
C ASP A 130 -10.87 10.33 -13.17
N VAL A 131 -10.28 11.27 -12.42
CA VAL A 131 -9.30 12.24 -12.92
C VAL A 131 -7.90 11.64 -13.15
N CYS A 132 -7.59 10.48 -12.56
CA CYS A 132 -6.26 9.85 -12.67
C CYS A 132 -6.21 8.65 -13.62
N ILE A 133 -7.35 8.17 -14.12
CA ILE A 133 -7.43 7.03 -15.06
C ILE A 133 -7.72 7.49 -16.49
N ASP A 134 -8.19 8.72 -16.70
CA ASP A 134 -8.28 9.35 -18.02
C ASP A 134 -6.91 9.92 -18.49
N MET A 135 -5.89 9.05 -18.59
CA MET A 135 -4.66 9.33 -19.33
C MET A 135 -4.35 8.17 -20.30
#